data_AF-A0A5C8T883-F1
#
_entry.id   AF-A0A5C8T883-F1
#
_cell.length_a   1.000
_cell.length_b   1.000
_cell.length_c   1.000
_cell.angle_alpha   90.00
_cell.angle_beta   90.00
_cell.angle_gamma   90.00
#
_symmetry.space_group_name_H-M   'P 1'
#
loop_
_entity.id
_entity.type
_entity.pdbx_description
1 polymer ?
#
loop_
_entity_poly.entity_id
_entity_poly.type
_entity_poly.pdbx_seq_one_letter_code
_entity_poly.pdbx_strand_id
1 'polypeptide(L)'
;MAENNEFIREVNEDYRRDKVAEIWRRYSGVIIAVAILVVAGVGGWRYWQTAQRNAAEAASQQFDEANRLARDGKVAEADKAYEALGTQGPAGYRLLARFRSAAETAKRDP
;
A
#
# COMPACT_ATOMS: atom_id res chain seq x y z
N MET A 1 14.62 12.41 -60.14
CA MET A 1 14.65 11.37 -59.08
C MET A 1 14.19 11.86 -57.70
N ALA A 2 13.88 13.15 -57.48
CA ALA A 2 13.42 13.67 -56.17
C ALA A 2 11.89 13.53 -55.96
N GLU A 3 11.09 13.64 -57.02
CA GLU A 3 9.62 13.68 -56.99
C GLU A 3 8.98 12.40 -56.41
N ASN A 4 9.51 11.21 -56.76
CA ASN A 4 9.01 9.93 -56.23
C ASN A 4 9.22 9.77 -54.72
N ASN A 5 10.25 10.40 -54.13
CA ASN A 5 10.53 10.27 -52.70
C ASN A 5 9.61 11.14 -51.83
N GLU A 6 9.04 12.19 -52.39
CA GLU A 6 8.14 13.13 -51.72
C GLU A 6 6.71 12.59 -51.75
N PHE A 7 6.24 12.13 -52.91
CA PHE A 7 4.93 11.47 -53.08
C PHE A 7 4.77 10.21 -52.20
N ILE A 8 5.80 9.36 -52.12
CA ILE A 8 5.78 8.15 -51.27
C ILE A 8 5.81 8.50 -49.78
N ARG A 9 6.39 9.64 -49.39
CA ARG A 9 6.39 10.10 -47.99
C ARG A 9 5.04 10.68 -47.59
N GLU A 10 4.46 11.52 -48.43
CA GLU A 10 3.17 12.16 -48.20
C GLU A 10 2.04 11.12 -48.07
N VAL A 11 2.00 10.13 -48.97
CA VAL A 11 1.01 9.04 -48.93
C VAL A 11 1.18 8.16 -47.69
N ASN A 12 2.42 7.85 -47.26
CA ASN A 12 2.64 7.07 -46.04
C ASN A 12 2.26 7.83 -44.76
N GLU A 13 2.35 9.17 -44.77
CA GLU A 13 2.05 10.01 -43.61
C GLU A 13 0.54 10.05 -43.33
N ASP A 14 -0.29 10.24 -44.38
CA ASP A 14 -1.76 10.20 -44.26
C ASP A 14 -2.28 8.81 -43.91
N TYR A 15 -1.71 7.76 -44.52
CA TYR A 15 -2.13 6.39 -44.26
C TYR A 15 -1.87 5.94 -42.80
N ARG A 16 -0.79 6.44 -42.18
CA ARG A 16 -0.52 6.19 -40.75
C ARG A 16 -1.48 6.95 -39.85
N ARG A 17 -1.83 8.19 -40.17
CA ARG A 17 -2.79 8.98 -39.37
C ARG A 17 -4.16 8.33 -39.36
N ASP A 18 -4.65 7.88 -40.51
CA ASP A 18 -5.95 7.23 -40.62
C ASP A 18 -6.00 5.90 -39.86
N LYS A 19 -4.95 5.08 -39.92
CA LYS A 19 -4.87 3.83 -39.17
C LYS A 19 -4.83 4.03 -37.66
N VAL A 20 -4.08 5.02 -37.18
CA VAL A 20 -4.03 5.35 -35.75
C VAL A 20 -5.38 5.90 -35.28
N ALA A 21 -6.03 6.75 -36.08
CA ALA A 21 -7.36 7.28 -35.78
C ALA A 21 -8.44 6.18 -35.77
N GLU A 22 -8.38 5.22 -36.68
CA GLU A 22 -9.30 4.07 -36.74
C GLU A 22 -9.14 3.18 -35.50
N ILE A 23 -7.91 2.84 -35.12
CA ILE A 23 -7.62 2.09 -33.89
C ILE A 23 -8.10 2.88 -32.67
N TRP A 24 -7.83 4.17 -32.58
CA TRP A 24 -8.28 4.99 -31.48
C TRP A 24 -9.82 5.05 -31.39
N ARG A 25 -10.53 5.27 -32.50
CA ARG A 25 -12.00 5.27 -32.49
C ARG A 25 -12.57 3.92 -32.07
N ARG A 26 -11.96 2.81 -32.48
CA ARG A 26 -12.43 1.45 -32.16
C ARG A 26 -12.07 0.99 -30.75
N TYR A 27 -10.89 1.35 -30.24
CA TYR A 27 -10.34 0.86 -28.97
C TYR A 27 -10.34 1.90 -27.85
N SER A 28 -10.68 3.17 -28.10
CA SER A 28 -10.69 4.23 -27.07
C SER A 28 -11.47 3.83 -25.82
N GLY A 29 -12.65 3.20 -25.97
CA GLY A 29 -13.42 2.70 -24.84
C GLY A 29 -12.67 1.64 -24.02
N VAL A 30 -11.98 0.70 -24.69
CA VAL A 30 -11.17 -0.34 -24.03
C VAL A 30 -9.95 0.28 -23.34
N ILE A 31 -9.26 1.20 -24.01
CA ILE A 31 -8.10 1.92 -23.46
C ILE A 31 -8.50 2.69 -22.21
N ILE A 32 -9.62 3.41 -22.24
CA ILE A 32 -10.15 4.15 -21.09
C ILE A 32 -10.53 3.20 -19.96
N ALA A 33 -11.22 2.09 -20.26
CA ALA A 33 -11.59 1.10 -19.25
C ALA A 33 -10.36 0.50 -18.55
N VAL A 34 -9.32 0.15 -19.31
CA VAL A 34 -8.04 -0.34 -18.77
C VAL A 34 -7.37 0.73 -17.92
N ALA A 35 -7.32 1.98 -18.38
CA ALA A 35 -6.74 3.07 -17.60
C ALA A 35 -7.45 3.27 -16.26
N ILE A 36 -8.79 3.22 -16.24
CA ILE A 36 -9.59 3.29 -15.01
C ILE A 36 -9.29 2.11 -14.08
N LEU A 37 -9.22 0.89 -14.61
CA LEU A 37 -8.87 -0.30 -13.82
C LEU A 37 -7.49 -0.19 -13.18
N VAL A 38 -6.50 0.32 -13.92
CA VAL A 38 -5.15 0.55 -13.39
C VAL A 38 -5.18 1.58 -12.27
N VAL A 39 -5.85 2.72 -12.47
CA VAL A 39 -5.96 3.77 -11.44
C VAL A 39 -6.70 3.27 -10.20
N ALA A 40 -7.79 2.51 -10.37
CA ALA A 40 -8.52 1.91 -9.26
C ALA A 40 -7.67 0.87 -8.52
N GLY A 41 -6.91 0.04 -9.23
CA GLY A 41 -5.99 -0.94 -8.64
C GLY A 41 -4.87 -0.29 -7.84
N VAL A 42 -4.19 0.70 -8.43
CA VAL A 42 -3.12 1.45 -7.73
C VAL A 42 -3.71 2.23 -6.55
N GLY A 43 -4.83 2.92 -6.74
CA GLY A 43 -5.52 3.69 -5.69
C GLY A 43 -5.96 2.82 -4.52
N GLY A 44 -6.56 1.66 -4.81
CA GLY A 44 -6.96 0.67 -3.80
C GLY A 44 -5.76 0.12 -3.02
N TRP A 45 -4.67 -0.22 -3.71
CA TRP A 45 -3.45 -0.69 -3.07
C TRP A 45 -2.80 0.38 -2.18
N ARG A 46 -2.72 1.64 -2.67
CA ARG A 46 -2.21 2.78 -1.89
C ARG A 46 -3.07 3.07 -0.67
N TYR A 47 -4.39 2.96 -0.79
CA TYR A 47 -5.32 3.14 0.32
C TYR A 47 -5.10 2.09 1.41
N TRP A 48 -5.01 0.80 1.03
CA TRP A 48 -4.67 -0.27 1.97
C TRP A 48 -3.31 -0.07 2.64
N GLN A 49 -2.30 0.37 1.88
CA GLN A 49 -0.98 0.63 2.45
C GLN A 49 -0.98 1.81 3.43
N THR A 50 -1.80 2.83 3.18
CA THR A 50 -1.93 3.98 4.09
C THR A 50 -2.70 3.60 5.35
N ALA A 51 -3.78 2.82 5.23
CA ALA A 51 -4.50 2.27 6.37
C ALA A 51 -3.58 1.41 7.25
N GLN A 52 -2.70 0.61 6.65
CA GLN A 52 -1.69 -0.18 7.36
C GLN A 52 -0.67 0.68 8.12
N ARG A 53 -0.28 1.84 7.56
CA ARG A 53 0.65 2.78 8.19
C ARG A 53 0.02 3.51 9.38
N ASN A 54 -1.21 4.01 9.21
CA ASN A 54 -1.93 4.69 10.29
C ASN A 54 -2.17 3.75 11.49
N ALA A 55 -2.47 2.48 11.22
CA ALA A 55 -2.58 1.47 12.26
C ALA A 55 -1.24 1.24 13.00
N ALA A 56 -0.10 1.30 12.28
CA ALA A 56 1.22 1.13 12.87
C ALA A 56 1.64 2.32 13.75
N GLU A 57 1.27 3.55 13.37
CA GLU A 57 1.49 4.73 14.21
C GLU A 57 0.68 4.66 15.51
N ALA A 58 -0.61 4.31 15.44
CA ALA A 58 -1.44 4.13 16.63
C ALA A 58 -0.90 3.02 17.56
N ALA A 59 -0.44 1.91 16.98
CA ALA A 59 0.17 0.83 17.74
C ALA A 59 1.50 1.24 18.40
N SER A 60 2.29 2.09 17.76
CA SER A 60 3.55 2.61 18.32
C SER A 60 3.28 3.46 19.57
N GLN A 61 2.30 4.36 19.51
CA GLN A 61 1.93 5.20 20.65
C GLN A 61 1.47 4.38 21.85
N GLN A 62 0.62 3.37 21.61
CA GLN A 62 0.16 2.46 22.67
C GLN A 62 1.31 1.64 23.26
N PHE A 63 2.29 1.23 22.45
CA PHE A 63 3.44 0.47 22.92
C PHE A 63 4.37 1.33 23.79
N ASP A 64 4.59 2.60 23.42
CA ASP A 64 5.36 3.54 24.21
C ASP A 64 4.66 3.87 25.54
N GLU A 65 3.33 3.98 25.55
CA GLU A 65 2.55 4.14 26.77
C GLU A 65 2.65 2.92 27.69
N ALA A 66 2.53 1.71 27.13
CA ALA A 66 2.73 0.46 27.88
C ALA A 66 4.14 0.39 28.49
N ASN A 67 5.16 0.83 27.76
CA ASN A 67 6.53 0.86 28.24
C ASN A 67 6.73 1.90 29.36
N ARG A 68 6.02 3.04 29.32
CA ARG A 68 5.98 4.00 30.42
C ARG A 68 5.32 3.39 31.66
N LEU A 69 4.16 2.73 31.51
CA LEU A 69 3.47 2.06 32.61
C LEU A 69 4.37 1.00 33.29
N ALA A 70 5.11 0.23 32.49
CA ALA A 70 6.07 -0.75 33.00
C ALA A 70 7.20 -0.07 33.80
N ARG A 71 7.73 1.07 33.31
CA ARG A 71 8.75 1.85 34.02
C ARG A 71 8.25 2.50 35.31
N ASP A 72 6.98 2.91 35.33
CA ASP A 72 6.31 3.49 36.50
C ASP A 72 5.92 2.42 37.54
N GLY A 73 6.33 1.16 37.34
CA GLY A 73 6.09 0.05 38.26
C GLY A 73 4.69 -0.56 38.17
N LYS A 74 3.87 -0.11 37.21
CA LYS A 74 2.51 -0.60 36.97
C LYS A 74 2.49 -1.81 36.04
N VAL A 75 3.19 -2.87 36.45
CA VAL A 75 3.43 -4.08 35.63
C VAL A 75 2.12 -4.71 35.13
N ALA A 76 1.09 -4.79 35.97
CA ALA A 76 -0.20 -5.36 35.59
C ALA A 76 -0.98 -4.53 34.54
N GLU A 77 -0.81 -3.20 34.53
CA GLU A 77 -1.41 -2.33 33.51
C GLU A 77 -0.63 -2.40 32.20
N ALA A 78 0.70 -2.49 32.27
CA ALA A 78 1.56 -2.70 31.12
C ALA A 78 1.28 -4.03 30.41
N ASP A 79 1.12 -5.13 31.17
CA ASP A 79 0.79 -6.45 30.62
C ASP A 79 -0.52 -6.44 29.83
N LYS A 80 -1.57 -5.81 30.39
CA LYS A 80 -2.86 -5.65 29.69
C LYS A 80 -2.72 -4.83 28.41
N ALA A 81 -1.92 -3.77 28.42
CA ALA A 81 -1.67 -2.95 27.24
C ALA A 81 -0.91 -3.73 26.15
N TYR A 82 0.08 -4.55 26.53
CA TYR A 82 0.78 -5.43 25.60
C TYR A 82 -0.13 -6.55 25.04
N GLU A 83 -1.02 -7.11 25.85
CA GLU A 83 -1.98 -8.13 25.40
C GLU A 83 -3.00 -7.56 24.41
N ALA A 84 -3.48 -6.34 24.65
CA ALA A 84 -4.36 -5.60 23.73
C ALA A 84 -3.67 -5.32 22.38
N LEU A 85 -2.39 -4.92 22.39
CA LEU A 85 -1.59 -4.75 21.18
C LEU A 85 -1.33 -6.07 20.44
N GLY A 86 -1.15 -7.17 21.18
CA GLY A 86 -0.95 -8.53 20.63
C GLY A 86 -2.19 -9.12 19.95
N THR A 87 -3.37 -8.63 20.29
CA THR A 87 -4.66 -9.08 19.73
C THR A 87 -5.21 -8.12 18.67
N GLN A 88 -5.13 -6.80 18.90
CA GLN A 88 -5.78 -5.78 18.06
C GLN A 88 -4.81 -5.01 17.17
N GLY A 89 -3.49 -5.14 17.38
CA GLY A 89 -2.49 -4.42 16.61
C GLY A 89 -2.40 -4.84 15.13
N PRO A 90 -1.77 -4.03 14.27
CA PRO A 90 -1.39 -4.43 12.92
C PRO A 90 -0.41 -5.61 12.94
N ALA A 91 -0.43 -6.44 11.89
CA ALA A 91 0.26 -7.73 11.88
C ALA A 91 1.74 -7.71 12.32
N GLY A 92 2.49 -6.66 11.96
CA GLY A 92 3.87 -6.47 12.40
C GLY A 92 4.02 -6.23 13.91
N TYR A 93 3.13 -5.43 14.50
CA TYR A 93 3.15 -5.11 15.93
C TYR A 93 2.57 -6.23 16.80
N ARG A 94 1.63 -7.04 16.29
CA ARG A 94 1.12 -8.20 17.04
C ARG A 94 2.21 -9.19 17.39
N LEU A 95 3.14 -9.43 16.46
CA LEU A 95 4.25 -10.34 16.69
C LEU A 95 5.18 -9.80 17.78
N LEU A 96 5.59 -8.53 17.68
CA LEU A 96 6.41 -7.86 18.69
C LEU A 96 5.74 -7.81 20.07
N ALA A 97 4.44 -7.49 20.13
CA ALA A 97 3.69 -7.43 21.37
C ALA A 97 3.58 -8.80 22.04
N ARG A 98 3.35 -9.89 21.28
CA ARG A 98 3.35 -11.27 21.80
C ARG A 98 4.72 -11.72 22.29
N PHE A 99 5.80 -11.36 21.60
CA PHE A 99 7.16 -11.64 22.08
C PHE A 99 7.47 -10.87 23.37
N ARG A 100 6.99 -9.62 23.48
CA ARG A 100 7.19 -8.80 24.68
C ARG A 100 6.39 -9.32 25.88
N SER A 101 5.13 -9.70 25.68
CA SER A 101 4.31 -10.30 26.75
C SER A 101 4.90 -11.63 27.24
N ALA A 102 5.42 -12.44 26.32
CA ALA A 102 6.13 -13.68 26.67
C ALA A 102 7.41 -13.39 27.47
N ALA A 103 8.18 -12.37 27.10
CA ALA A 103 9.38 -11.97 27.83
C ALA A 103 9.06 -11.42 29.24
N GLU A 104 7.95 -10.69 29.41
CA GLU A 104 7.53 -10.20 30.72
C GLU A 104 7.02 -11.36 31.60
N THR A 105 6.29 -12.32 31.02
CA THR A 105 5.88 -13.55 31.71
C THR A 105 7.10 -14.37 32.15
N ALA A 106 8.12 -14.51 31.28
CA ALA A 106 9.36 -15.21 31.60
C ALA A 106 10.21 -14.51 32.68
N LYS A 107 10.07 -13.20 32.86
CA LYS A 107 10.68 -12.51 34.01
C LYS A 107 9.95 -12.78 35.32
N ARG A 108 8.67 -13.12 35.23
CA ARG A 108 7.79 -13.34 36.38
C ARG A 108 7.86 -14.78 36.89
N ASP A 109 8.15 -15.75 36.03
CA ASP A 109 8.48 -17.15 36.36
C ASP A 109 10.01 -17.36 36.30
N PRO A 110 10.74 -17.31 37.43
CA PRO A 110 12.16 -17.64 37.50
C PRO A 110 12.45 -19.15 37.36
#